data_AF-A0A2I0AME2-F1
#
_entry.id   AF-A0A2I0AME2-F1
#
_cell.length_a   1.000
_cell.length_b   1.000
_cell.length_c   1.000
_cell.angle_alpha   90.00
_cell.angle_beta   90.00
_cell.angle_gamma   90.00
#
_symmetry.space_group_name_H-M   'P 1'
#
loop_
_entity.id
_entity.type
_entity.pdbx_description
1 polymer ?
#
loop_
_entity_poly.entity_id
_entity_poly.type
_entity_poly.pdbx_seq_one_letter_code
_entity_poly.pdbx_strand_id
1 'polypeptide(L)'
;MTSAFRAGVLRSLSSFSSSTTNASRPSPLRSFAAKASPFRSSPAVTEEEDEVPTEGISRPLSEVLRELGKRVPDSFMKARIEEDGQTIKYVPWHIVNRILNLHAPEWSGEIRNVVYSTDGKSVTVVYRVTLHGTDAEIYRESSGTASVDDTDYGDPVQKAEAMAFRRACARLGLGLHLYHEDL
;
A
#
# COMPACT_ATOMS: atom_id res chain seq x y z
N MET A 1 -16.60 -56.61 -31.43
CA MET A 1 -16.62 -57.76 -30.50
C MET A 1 -15.76 -57.39 -29.31
N THR A 2 -16.41 -56.97 -28.20
CA THR A 2 -16.37 -57.60 -26.85
C THR A 2 -15.02 -57.42 -26.13
N SER A 3 -14.87 -56.98 -24.88
CA SER A 3 -15.75 -56.75 -23.72
C SER A 3 -14.78 -56.19 -22.62
N ALA A 4 -15.01 -55.02 -22.04
CA ALA A 4 -15.58 -54.77 -20.71
C ALA A 4 -14.76 -55.19 -19.46
N PHE A 5 -14.52 -54.18 -18.61
CA PHE A 5 -14.68 -54.13 -17.14
C PHE A 5 -13.69 -54.80 -16.15
N ARG A 6 -13.08 -53.96 -15.29
CA ARG A 6 -13.18 -53.92 -13.80
C ARG A 6 -12.36 -52.70 -13.32
N ALA A 7 -12.89 -51.65 -12.68
CA ALA A 7 -13.57 -51.52 -11.38
C ALA A 7 -12.71 -51.96 -10.17
N GLY A 8 -12.18 -50.99 -9.42
CA GLY A 8 -11.45 -51.16 -8.15
C GLY A 8 -11.24 -49.79 -7.47
N VAL A 9 -12.26 -49.28 -6.77
CA VAL A 9 -12.40 -49.22 -5.29
C VAL A 9 -11.98 -47.87 -4.68
N LEU A 10 -12.95 -47.32 -3.95
CA LEU A 10 -13.04 -46.04 -3.26
C LEU A 10 -12.27 -46.00 -1.93
N ARG A 11 -12.06 -44.76 -1.46
CA ARG A 11 -11.94 -44.21 -0.08
C ARG A 11 -10.61 -43.45 0.07
N SER A 12 -10.58 -42.20 0.53
CA SER A 12 -11.16 -41.71 1.78
C SER A 12 -11.37 -40.19 1.73
N LEU A 13 -12.58 -39.73 2.07
CA LEU A 13 -12.87 -38.35 2.45
C LEU A 13 -12.57 -38.19 3.94
N SER A 14 -11.69 -37.24 4.31
CA SER A 14 -11.51 -36.81 5.69
C SER A 14 -12.26 -35.50 5.92
N SER A 15 -13.45 -35.63 6.49
CA SER A 15 -14.20 -34.56 7.14
C SER A 15 -14.03 -34.69 8.66
N PHE A 16 -13.56 -33.62 9.32
CA PHE A 16 -13.65 -33.41 10.76
C PHE A 16 -14.00 -31.92 10.95
N SER A 17 -15.27 -31.61 11.19
CA SER A 17 -15.99 -31.61 12.48
C SER A 17 -15.84 -30.27 13.19
N SER A 18 -16.87 -29.45 12.99
CA SER A 18 -17.27 -28.29 13.78
C SER A 18 -17.60 -28.68 15.21
N SER A 19 -17.05 -27.95 16.18
CA SER A 19 -17.45 -28.00 17.58
C SER A 19 -18.43 -26.87 17.90
N THR A 20 -19.65 -27.24 18.30
CA THR A 20 -20.65 -26.35 18.89
C THR A 20 -21.17 -26.99 20.17
N THR A 21 -20.92 -26.33 21.30
CA THR A 21 -21.58 -26.51 22.62
C THR A 21 -21.28 -25.21 23.40
N ASN A 22 -22.13 -24.59 24.21
CA ASN A 22 -23.48 -24.88 24.68
C ASN A 22 -24.09 -23.55 25.16
N ALA A 23 -25.41 -23.44 25.12
CA ALA A 23 -26.16 -22.30 25.62
C ALA A 23 -26.29 -22.31 27.16
N SER A 24 -26.31 -21.13 27.79
CA SER A 24 -26.92 -20.93 29.11
C SER A 24 -27.52 -19.51 29.22
N ARG A 25 -28.68 -19.48 29.87
CA ARG A 25 -29.79 -18.50 29.81
C ARG A 25 -29.55 -17.13 30.48
N PRO A 26 -30.39 -16.13 30.18
CA PRO A 26 -30.33 -14.77 30.73
C PRO A 26 -31.26 -14.55 31.93
N SER A 27 -30.96 -13.55 32.76
CA SER A 27 -31.91 -12.89 33.69
C SER A 27 -31.23 -11.74 34.45
N PRO A 28 -31.96 -10.77 35.02
CA PRO A 28 -32.99 -9.92 34.41
C PRO A 28 -32.74 -8.42 34.66
N LEU A 29 -33.41 -7.58 33.86
CA LEU A 29 -33.56 -6.14 34.08
C LEU A 29 -34.19 -5.85 35.45
N ARG A 30 -33.56 -4.95 36.23
CA ARG A 30 -34.17 -4.30 37.39
C ARG A 30 -34.43 -2.84 37.06
N SER A 31 -35.67 -2.56 36.69
CA SER A 31 -36.30 -1.25 36.68
C SER A 31 -36.71 -0.86 38.10
N PHE A 32 -36.26 0.30 38.60
CA PHE A 32 -36.90 0.96 39.74
C PHE A 32 -36.95 2.48 39.57
N ALA A 33 -38.20 2.95 39.50
CA ALA A 33 -38.76 4.15 40.12
C ALA A 33 -38.23 5.54 39.70
N ALA A 34 -39.14 6.24 39.02
CA ALA A 34 -39.15 7.68 38.81
C ALA A 34 -39.18 8.48 40.13
N LYS A 35 -38.49 9.61 40.13
CA LYS A 35 -38.82 10.75 41.00
C LYS A 35 -38.69 12.03 40.18
N ALA A 36 -39.83 12.67 39.91
CA ALA A 36 -39.93 13.99 39.32
C ALA A 36 -39.71 15.07 40.39
N SER A 37 -39.01 16.16 40.05
CA SER A 37 -39.25 17.56 40.48
C SER A 37 -38.14 18.50 39.94
N PRO A 38 -38.29 19.84 39.95
CA PRO A 38 -38.75 20.61 38.80
C PRO A 38 -37.68 21.55 38.23
N PHE A 39 -38.00 22.02 37.03
CA PHE A 39 -37.43 23.10 36.24
C PHE A 39 -36.67 24.19 37.04
N ARG A 40 -35.39 24.42 36.70
CA ARG A 40 -34.70 25.69 36.92
C ARG A 40 -33.88 26.04 35.68
N SER A 41 -34.20 27.19 35.10
CA SER A 41 -33.63 27.72 33.86
C SER A 41 -32.34 28.51 34.07
N SER A 42 -31.40 28.33 33.11
CA SER A 42 -30.29 29.20 32.69
C SER A 42 -29.02 29.29 33.57
N PRO A 43 -27.82 29.57 32.99
CA PRO A 43 -27.56 30.13 31.65
C PRO A 43 -26.63 29.29 30.73
N ALA A 44 -26.58 29.75 29.48
CA ALA A 44 -25.82 29.24 28.34
C ALA A 44 -24.37 28.87 28.70
N VAL A 45 -24.03 27.61 28.45
CA VAL A 45 -22.64 27.18 28.31
C VAL A 45 -22.27 27.50 26.87
N THR A 46 -21.40 28.48 26.70
CA THR A 46 -20.67 28.67 25.45
C THR A 46 -19.91 27.38 25.18
N GLU A 47 -20.36 26.64 24.17
CA GLU A 47 -19.56 25.61 23.53
C GLU A 47 -18.42 26.37 22.84
N GLU A 48 -17.36 26.64 23.61
CA GLU A 48 -16.06 26.91 23.03
C GLU A 48 -15.63 25.58 22.41
N GLU A 49 -15.92 25.43 21.13
CA GLU A 49 -15.26 24.46 20.27
C GLU A 49 -13.77 24.73 20.41
N ASP A 50 -13.09 23.95 21.26
CA ASP A 50 -11.66 23.73 21.18
C ASP A 50 -11.39 23.10 19.80
N GLU A 51 -11.43 23.93 18.75
CA GLU A 51 -10.80 23.64 17.48
C GLU A 51 -9.31 23.47 17.79
N VAL A 52 -8.92 22.24 18.11
CA VAL A 52 -7.52 21.82 18.04
C VAL A 52 -7.07 22.23 16.65
N PRO A 53 -6.13 23.17 16.50
CA PRO A 53 -5.67 23.53 15.17
C PRO A 53 -4.97 22.27 14.63
N THR A 54 -5.63 21.53 13.74
CA THR A 54 -4.95 20.63 12.80
C THR A 54 -4.23 21.48 11.75
N GLU A 55 -3.41 22.41 12.23
CA GLU A 55 -2.45 23.14 11.44
C GLU A 55 -1.49 22.11 10.81
N GLY A 56 -1.76 21.77 9.55
CA GLY A 56 -0.72 21.82 8.52
C GLY A 56 0.20 20.60 8.35
N ILE A 57 -0.28 19.37 8.52
CA ILE A 57 0.47 18.21 7.98
C ILE A 57 0.40 18.22 6.44
N SER A 58 -0.74 18.63 5.91
CA SER A 58 -1.01 18.66 4.48
C SER A 58 -0.60 20.01 3.89
N ARG A 59 0.19 19.95 2.81
CA ARG A 59 0.64 21.11 2.03
C ARG A 59 -0.12 21.14 0.71
N PRO A 60 -0.20 22.31 0.03
CA PRO A 60 -0.71 22.33 -1.33
C PRO A 60 0.09 21.36 -2.21
N LEU A 61 -0.58 20.66 -3.12
CA LEU A 61 0.01 19.62 -3.95
C LEU A 61 1.21 20.15 -4.75
N SER A 62 1.15 21.41 -5.19
CA SER A 62 2.25 22.10 -5.87
C SER A 62 3.53 22.18 -5.04
N GLU A 63 3.42 22.40 -3.73
CA GLU A 63 4.57 22.43 -2.83
C GLU A 63 5.17 21.04 -2.65
N VAL A 64 4.33 20.03 -2.46
CA VAL A 64 4.76 18.63 -2.35
C VAL A 64 5.54 18.21 -3.60
N LEU A 65 4.98 18.45 -4.79
CA LEU A 65 5.63 18.11 -6.06
C LEU A 65 6.94 18.89 -6.26
N ARG A 66 7.01 20.15 -5.82
CA ARG A 66 8.24 20.95 -5.85
C ARG A 66 9.34 20.34 -4.97
N GLU A 67 8.99 19.89 -3.76
CA GLU A 67 9.92 19.24 -2.85
C GLU A 67 10.39 17.87 -3.38
N LEU A 68 9.46 17.04 -3.87
CA LEU A 68 9.78 15.74 -4.46
C LEU A 68 10.62 15.86 -5.75
N GLY A 69 10.46 16.93 -6.51
CA GLY A 69 11.23 17.20 -7.73
C GLY A 69 12.69 17.62 -7.50
N LYS A 70 13.10 17.87 -6.25
CA LYS A 70 14.51 18.19 -5.94
C LYS A 70 15.42 17.01 -6.26
N ARG A 71 16.68 17.32 -6.63
CA ARG A 71 17.69 16.28 -6.85
C ARG A 71 17.93 15.49 -5.56
N VAL A 72 18.01 14.18 -5.69
CA VAL A 72 18.33 13.29 -4.57
C VAL A 72 19.84 13.31 -4.39
N PRO A 73 20.36 13.59 -3.18
CA PRO A 73 21.79 13.59 -2.93
C PRO A 73 22.46 12.24 -3.27
N ASP A 74 23.68 12.29 -3.83
CA ASP A 74 24.47 11.11 -4.21
C ASP A 74 24.70 10.12 -3.07
N SER A 75 24.70 10.57 -1.82
CA SER A 75 24.82 9.71 -0.63
C SER A 75 23.64 8.74 -0.44
N PHE A 76 22.49 9.03 -1.04
CA PHE A 76 21.30 8.20 -1.00
C PHE A 76 21.12 7.34 -2.25
N MET A 77 22.04 7.45 -3.20
CA MET A 77 22.00 6.71 -4.45
C MET A 77 22.96 5.53 -4.39
N LYS A 78 22.60 4.46 -5.10
CA LYS A 78 23.48 3.31 -5.34
C LYS A 78 23.74 3.19 -6.83
N ALA A 79 24.84 2.55 -7.18
CA ALA A 79 25.14 2.21 -8.56
C ALA A 79 25.06 0.69 -8.71
N ARG A 80 24.58 0.21 -9.86
CA ARG A 80 24.68 -1.19 -10.28
C ARG A 80 25.30 -1.23 -11.66
N ILE A 81 26.06 -2.28 -11.93
CA ILE A 81 26.61 -2.56 -13.26
C ILE A 81 25.62 -3.49 -13.96
N GLU A 82 25.15 -3.10 -15.14
CA GLU A 82 24.32 -3.96 -15.99
C GLU A 82 25.18 -4.92 -16.82
N GLU A 83 24.53 -5.90 -17.46
CA GLU A 83 25.22 -6.97 -18.21
C GLU A 83 26.08 -6.43 -19.37
N ASP A 84 25.75 -5.25 -19.88
CA ASP A 84 26.48 -4.53 -20.93
C ASP A 84 27.66 -3.70 -20.39
N GLY A 85 27.92 -3.74 -19.08
CA GLY A 85 28.97 -2.99 -18.40
C GLY A 85 28.59 -1.54 -18.07
N GLN A 86 27.36 -1.09 -18.39
CA GLN A 86 26.92 0.25 -18.04
C GLN A 86 26.63 0.38 -16.55
N THR A 87 27.08 1.49 -15.95
CA THR A 87 26.80 1.78 -14.54
C THR A 87 25.54 2.63 -14.42
N ILE A 88 24.47 2.04 -13.87
CA ILE A 88 23.21 2.74 -13.64
C ILE A 88 23.09 3.16 -12.18
N LYS A 89 22.93 4.48 -11.96
CA LYS A 89 22.57 5.03 -10.65
C LYS A 89 21.09 4.85 -10.38
N TYR A 90 20.74 4.51 -9.15
CA TYR A 90 19.35 4.37 -8.72
C TYR A 90 19.19 4.75 -7.24
N VAL A 91 17.97 5.20 -6.88
CA VAL A 91 17.56 5.36 -5.48
C VAL A 91 16.96 4.04 -4.99
N PRO A 92 17.42 3.45 -3.87
CA PRO A 92 16.78 2.27 -3.27
C PRO A 92 15.34 2.56 -2.82
N TRP A 93 14.45 1.56 -2.89
CA TRP A 93 13.01 1.75 -2.63
C TRP A 93 12.72 2.33 -1.23
N HIS A 94 13.43 1.89 -0.19
CA HIS A 94 13.23 2.35 1.18
C HIS A 94 13.62 3.82 1.39
N ILE A 95 14.56 4.32 0.58
CA ILE A 95 14.92 5.73 0.57
C ILE A 95 13.79 6.55 -0.10
N VAL A 96 13.26 6.08 -1.22
CA VAL A 96 12.09 6.69 -1.88
C VAL A 96 10.92 6.78 -0.89
N ASN A 97 10.63 5.69 -0.17
CA ASN A 97 9.62 5.63 0.88
C ASN A 97 9.88 6.67 2.00
N ARG A 98 11.13 6.81 2.44
CA ARG A 98 11.50 7.80 3.46
C ARG A 98 11.30 9.24 2.99
N ILE A 99 11.60 9.53 1.72
CA ILE A 99 11.41 10.85 1.13
C ILE A 99 9.92 11.18 1.01
N LEU A 100 9.08 10.22 0.59
CA LEU A 100 7.63 10.39 0.58
C LEU A 100 7.09 10.66 1.98
N ASN A 101 7.47 9.87 2.99
CA ASN A 101 7.05 10.10 4.38
C ASN A 101 7.44 11.49 4.91
N LEU A 102 8.53 12.06 4.41
CA LEU A 102 9.00 13.39 4.84
C LEU A 102 8.21 14.54 4.19
N HIS A 103 7.90 14.42 2.89
CA HIS A 103 7.32 15.53 2.11
C HIS A 103 5.83 15.39 1.83
N ALA A 104 5.30 14.17 1.92
CA ALA A 104 3.91 13.83 1.64
C ALA A 104 3.44 12.75 2.61
N PRO A 105 3.41 12.99 3.93
CA PRO A 105 3.16 11.95 4.95
C PRO A 105 1.83 11.20 4.79
N GLU A 106 0.88 11.77 4.07
CA GLU A 106 -0.43 11.16 3.78
C GLU A 106 -0.45 10.31 2.51
N TRP A 107 0.68 10.16 1.80
CA TRP A 107 0.75 9.38 0.56
C TRP A 107 0.26 7.95 0.74
N SER A 108 -0.31 7.39 -0.33
CA SER A 108 -0.74 5.99 -0.36
C SER A 108 -0.19 5.27 -1.58
N GLY A 109 0.03 3.97 -1.43
CA GLY A 109 0.53 3.10 -2.47
C GLY A 109 -0.26 1.80 -2.53
N GLU A 110 -0.59 1.35 -3.72
CA GLU A 110 -1.32 0.09 -3.91
C GLU A 110 -0.87 -0.65 -5.17
N ILE A 111 -0.83 -1.98 -5.08
CA ILE A 111 -0.68 -2.86 -6.24
C ILE A 111 -2.02 -2.89 -6.98
N ARG A 112 -2.01 -2.47 -8.23
CA ARG A 112 -3.18 -2.43 -9.12
C ARG A 112 -3.37 -3.74 -9.86
N ASN A 113 -2.27 -4.39 -10.23
CA ASN A 113 -2.30 -5.66 -10.94
C ASN A 113 -0.98 -6.44 -10.75
N VAL A 114 -1.07 -7.77 -10.80
CA VAL A 114 0.06 -8.70 -10.84
C VAL A 114 -0.18 -9.68 -11.97
N VAL A 115 0.71 -9.69 -12.96
CA VAL A 115 0.59 -10.51 -14.17
C VAL A 115 1.82 -11.38 -14.31
N TYR A 116 1.64 -12.69 -14.28
CA TYR A 116 2.69 -13.65 -14.64
C TYR A 116 2.73 -13.82 -16.16
N SER A 117 3.93 -13.94 -16.73
CA SER A 117 4.08 -14.26 -18.15
C SER A 117 3.52 -15.65 -18.46
N THR A 118 3.12 -15.89 -19.72
CA THR A 118 2.52 -17.16 -20.14
C THR A 118 3.44 -18.36 -19.97
N ASP A 119 4.75 -18.13 -20.00
CA ASP A 119 5.80 -19.13 -19.78
C ASP A 119 6.20 -19.28 -18.29
N GLY A 120 5.61 -18.48 -17.40
CA GLY A 120 5.89 -18.50 -15.96
C GLY A 120 7.27 -17.96 -15.57
N LYS A 121 8.03 -17.39 -16.50
CA LYS A 121 9.42 -16.96 -16.26
C LYS A 121 9.55 -15.55 -15.70
N SER A 122 8.50 -14.75 -15.77
CA SER A 122 8.52 -13.38 -15.27
C SER A 122 7.21 -12.99 -14.62
N VAL A 123 7.27 -12.00 -13.74
CA VAL A 123 6.11 -11.35 -13.15
C VAL A 123 6.20 -9.85 -13.36
N THR A 124 5.09 -9.26 -13.79
CA THR A 124 4.91 -7.82 -13.94
C THR A 124 3.92 -7.32 -12.90
N VAL A 125 4.33 -6.34 -12.12
CA VAL A 125 3.49 -5.65 -11.14
C VAL A 125 3.19 -4.25 -11.67
N VAL A 126 1.92 -3.84 -11.60
CA VAL A 126 1.48 -2.45 -11.81
C VAL A 126 1.20 -1.84 -10.45
N TYR A 127 1.86 -0.73 -10.14
CA TYR A 127 1.76 -0.06 -8.85
C TYR A 127 1.27 1.38 -9.04
N ARG A 128 0.36 1.82 -8.17
CA ARG A 128 -0.12 3.20 -8.10
C ARG A 128 0.44 3.88 -6.86
N VAL A 129 0.98 5.08 -7.04
CA VAL A 129 1.30 6.01 -5.95
C VAL A 129 0.35 7.19 -6.05
N THR A 130 -0.30 7.51 -4.94
CA THR A 130 -1.21 8.64 -4.79
C THR A 130 -0.65 9.62 -3.78
N LEU A 131 -0.61 10.90 -4.15
CA LEU A 131 -0.28 12.01 -3.27
C LEU A 131 -1.54 12.79 -2.96
N HIS A 132 -1.70 13.13 -1.69
CA HIS A 132 -2.82 13.93 -1.20
C HIS A 132 -2.27 15.31 -0.80
N GLY A 133 -2.77 16.37 -1.43
CA GLY A 133 -2.56 17.75 -1.03
C GLY A 133 -3.85 18.33 -0.44
N THR A 134 -3.75 19.49 0.18
CA THR A 134 -4.93 20.22 0.72
C THR A 134 -5.91 20.66 -0.36
N ASP A 135 -5.40 20.89 -1.57
CA ASP A 135 -6.13 21.44 -2.72
C ASP A 135 -6.50 20.39 -3.78
N ALA A 136 -5.71 19.32 -3.91
CA ALA A 136 -5.93 18.28 -4.90
C ALA A 136 -5.27 16.94 -4.53
N GLU A 137 -5.78 15.88 -5.15
CA GLU A 137 -5.14 14.56 -5.17
C GLU A 137 -4.59 14.27 -6.57
N ILE A 138 -3.44 13.60 -6.64
CA ILE A 138 -2.87 13.11 -7.90
C ILE A 138 -2.31 11.70 -7.72
N TYR A 139 -2.45 10.88 -8.74
CA TYR A 139 -1.79 9.58 -8.78
C TYR A 139 -1.02 9.35 -10.08
N ARG A 140 0.00 8.50 -9.97
CA ARG A 140 0.77 7.98 -11.10
C ARG A 140 0.94 6.48 -10.94
N GLU A 141 0.80 5.79 -12.06
CA GLU A 141 0.99 4.36 -12.15
C GLU A 141 2.26 4.05 -12.95
N SER A 142 2.94 2.98 -12.56
CA SER A 142 4.01 2.41 -13.36
C SER A 142 4.11 0.90 -13.15
N SER A 143 4.92 0.26 -13.98
CA SER A 143 5.13 -1.17 -13.94
C SER A 143 6.59 -1.53 -13.73
N GLY A 144 6.79 -2.67 -13.08
CA GLY A 144 8.06 -3.33 -12.89
C GLY A 144 7.92 -4.79 -13.28
N THR A 145 8.95 -5.34 -13.93
CA THR A 145 8.99 -6.74 -14.33
C THR A 145 10.24 -7.36 -13.74
N ALA A 146 10.08 -8.51 -13.11
CA ALA A 146 11.17 -9.32 -12.56
C ALA A 146 11.11 -10.73 -13.13
N SER A 147 12.28 -11.34 -13.33
CA SER A 147 12.37 -12.77 -13.61
C SER A 147 12.02 -13.58 -12.36
N VAL A 148 11.36 -14.72 -12.54
CA VAL A 148 11.04 -15.66 -11.45
C VAL A 148 12.28 -16.42 -11.00
N ASP A 149 13.26 -16.59 -11.89
CA ASP A 149 14.52 -17.29 -11.62
C ASP A 149 15.55 -16.39 -10.89
N ASP A 150 15.28 -15.09 -10.78
CA ASP A 150 16.15 -14.12 -10.16
C ASP A 150 15.92 -14.08 -8.64
N THR A 151 16.77 -14.80 -7.91
CA THR A 151 16.65 -14.99 -6.46
C THR A 151 17.46 -13.98 -5.65
N ASP A 152 18.06 -12.96 -6.28
CA ASP A 152 19.01 -12.07 -5.62
C ASP A 152 18.37 -11.18 -4.55
N TYR A 153 17.07 -10.85 -4.71
CA TYR A 153 16.41 -9.89 -3.83
C TYR A 153 14.92 -10.17 -3.64
N GLY A 154 14.58 -10.86 -2.55
CA GLY A 154 13.20 -11.15 -2.16
C GLY A 154 12.51 -12.08 -3.14
N ASP A 155 11.17 -12.13 -3.07
CA ASP A 155 10.39 -12.82 -4.09
C ASP A 155 10.24 -11.96 -5.37
N PRO A 156 9.96 -12.58 -6.53
CA PRO A 156 9.84 -11.86 -7.80
C PRO A 156 8.76 -10.76 -7.78
N VAL A 157 7.69 -10.92 -7.01
CA VAL A 157 6.62 -9.91 -6.89
C VAL A 157 7.13 -8.71 -6.11
N GLN A 158 7.82 -8.90 -4.98
CA GLN A 158 8.45 -7.82 -4.21
C GLN A 158 9.47 -7.05 -5.05
N LYS A 159 10.27 -7.75 -5.85
CA LYS A 159 11.23 -7.10 -6.75
C LYS A 159 10.53 -6.26 -7.81
N ALA A 160 9.52 -6.82 -8.47
CA ALA A 160 8.72 -6.13 -9.47
C ALA A 160 7.97 -4.93 -8.88
N GLU A 161 7.41 -5.07 -7.67
CA GLU A 161 6.75 -4.01 -6.91
C GLU A 161 7.73 -2.87 -6.61
N ALA A 162 8.91 -3.16 -6.08
CA ALA A 162 9.93 -2.15 -5.77
C ALA A 162 10.41 -1.41 -7.04
N MET A 163 10.40 -2.06 -8.20
CA MET A 163 10.66 -1.40 -9.49
C MET A 163 9.52 -0.49 -9.90
N ALA A 164 8.28 -0.99 -9.86
CA ALA A 164 7.07 -0.26 -10.21
C ALA A 164 6.89 0.99 -9.33
N PHE A 165 7.03 0.83 -8.01
CA PHE A 165 6.92 1.89 -7.01
C PHE A 165 7.89 3.05 -7.30
N ARG A 166 9.18 2.76 -7.50
CA ARG A 166 10.19 3.78 -7.78
C ARG A 166 9.91 4.52 -9.10
N ARG A 167 9.45 3.81 -10.13
CA ARG A 167 9.09 4.41 -11.42
C ARG A 167 7.83 5.26 -11.33
N ALA A 168 6.83 4.85 -10.54
CA ALA A 168 5.65 5.66 -10.25
C ALA A 168 6.04 6.95 -9.51
N CYS A 169 6.96 6.88 -8.54
CA CYS A 169 7.51 8.05 -7.87
C CYS A 169 8.28 8.98 -8.81
N ALA A 170 9.04 8.44 -9.76
CA ALA A 170 9.73 9.26 -10.78
C ALA A 170 8.75 10.05 -11.66
N ARG A 171 7.57 9.51 -11.96
CA ARG A 171 6.50 10.23 -12.67
C ARG A 171 5.88 11.38 -11.86
N LEU A 172 6.13 11.42 -10.55
CA LEU A 172 5.79 12.52 -9.64
C LEU A 172 6.98 13.47 -9.40
N GLY A 173 8.12 13.24 -10.06
CA GLY A 173 9.34 14.06 -9.95
C GLY A 173 10.45 13.43 -9.11
N LEU A 174 10.12 12.51 -8.20
CA LEU A 174 11.09 11.94 -7.26
C LEU A 174 12.08 11.01 -7.95
N GLY A 175 13.34 11.44 -8.03
CA GLY A 175 14.40 10.69 -8.70
C GLY A 175 14.32 10.76 -10.23
N LEU A 176 13.49 11.65 -10.79
CA LEU A 176 13.34 11.81 -12.24
C LEU A 176 14.65 12.23 -12.92
N HIS A 177 15.46 13.05 -12.25
CA HIS A 177 16.77 13.50 -12.74
C HIS A 177 17.76 12.36 -13.07
N LEU A 178 17.53 11.14 -12.56
CA LEU A 178 18.35 9.96 -12.88
C LEU A 178 18.11 9.40 -14.28
N TYR A 179 17.01 9.80 -14.93
CA TYR A 179 16.66 9.35 -16.29
C TYR A 179 17.11 10.33 -17.36
N HIS A 180 17.61 11.51 -16.98
CA HIS A 180 18.18 12.45 -17.92
C HIS A 180 19.65 12.10 -18.05
N GLU A 181 20.09 11.77 -19.27
CA GLU A 181 21.51 11.85 -19.58
C GLU A 181 21.95 13.32 -19.37
N ASP A 182 23.18 13.55 -18.92
CA ASP A 182 23.74 14.90 -18.81
C ASP A 182 23.69 15.55 -20.21
N LEU A 183 22.62 16.28 -20.52
CA LEU A 183 22.41 17.02 -21.77
C LEU A 183 23.49 18.10 -21.96
#